data_AF-A0A6I0Z500-F1
#
_entry.id   AF-A0A6I0Z500-F1
#
_cell.length_a   1.000
_cell.length_b   1.000
_cell.length_c   1.000
_cell.angle_alpha   90.00
_cell.angle_beta   90.00
_cell.angle_gamma   90.00
#
_symmetry.space_group_name_H-M   'P 1'
#
loop_
_entity.id
_entity.type
_entity.pdbx_description
1 polymer ?
#
loop_
_entity_poly.entity_id
_entity_poly.type
_entity_poly.pdbx_seq_one_letter_code
_entity_poly.pdbx_strand_id
1 'polypeptide(L)'
;MRYIKHLFVRSFYQCAAPARLALLCAGFAALGGCTNETDSAGGSSTADSHIPLALEITASGFTGQPDASPDTRASEQDNYDTWFEETDAIGLFAVRGIGTPAAAIVDGINNSKLTYAPAADASHKPTWQPADAATTLYYYADVTYIAYYPYKDGIAIDPTQSAATILASFSGKTELQPAADQSTPEAYAASDLMTADGTTTDTADPSRKLLSLTFTHSYSLLVLKAIDLSPKDFVAPDGAFVYPPKVTAPSSDVDATDAVLNGIKMRKMGDGKFYAIVKPASGDIPIKGSYTTNSALIVYDGSLVAPGLEAGKKHEWTVTATLPYDSNPVERALKPGDFVFHNGSDIEIYPGDGAVDTNGRIPNYTNAIGIVATCNPQRMSATDRSKGWTHAYVMGLENISGSLQWSNVSVDESVIANTSPLIEGAENNMDGYTETEAMLTERASKGDLGNYPAFNTVNTYRNNNAVPAALTGKRSPWFMPSVGQWFDVMVNLCGRSPKTFRNNTNYNWRDETYGTEMWETINKQLSKINKPLTYIAWNSAHYLCSSEQDAGKSWIAGFEEYNIHVVVNGANKNLAEWQRTVRCFFAF
;
A
#
# COMPACT_ATOMS: atom_id res chain seq x y z
N MET A 1 24.62 39.06 -11.07
CA MET A 1 23.14 38.94 -11.10
C MET A 1 22.81 37.47 -10.92
N ARG A 2 22.24 37.14 -9.77
CA ARG A 2 21.96 35.77 -9.31
C ARG A 2 20.46 35.53 -9.52
N TYR A 3 20.10 34.44 -10.20
CA TYR A 3 18.75 33.87 -10.14
C TYR A 3 18.86 32.47 -9.53
N ILE A 4 18.08 32.28 -8.47
CA ILE A 4 18.03 31.12 -7.59
C ILE A 4 17.02 30.12 -8.15
N LYS A 5 17.42 28.84 -8.20
CA LYS A 5 16.60 27.68 -8.55
C LYS A 5 15.63 27.36 -7.40
N HIS A 6 14.37 27.09 -7.72
CA HIS A 6 13.42 26.49 -6.79
C HIS A 6 13.74 24.99 -6.63
N LEU A 7 13.98 24.58 -5.38
CA LEU A 7 14.13 23.20 -4.93
C LEU A 7 12.82 22.84 -4.20
N PHE A 8 12.12 21.79 -4.63
CA PHE A 8 11.00 21.22 -3.87
C PHE A 8 11.56 20.36 -2.74
N VAL A 9 11.54 20.87 -1.51
CA VAL A 9 11.78 20.09 -0.30
C VAL A 9 10.45 19.97 0.43
N ARG A 10 9.96 18.73 0.58
CA ARG A 10 8.91 18.39 1.55
C ARG A 10 9.43 18.74 2.94
N SER A 11 8.96 19.85 3.51
CA SER A 11 9.19 20.21 4.91
C SER A 11 7.86 20.21 5.65
N PHE A 12 7.86 19.48 6.77
CA PHE A 12 6.89 19.49 7.84
C PHE A 12 6.43 20.92 8.15
N TYR A 13 5.12 21.16 8.14
CA TYR A 13 4.56 22.40 8.67
C TYR A 13 4.65 22.39 10.20
N GLN A 14 5.70 23.03 10.71
CA GLN A 14 5.71 23.63 12.04
C GLN A 14 4.83 24.88 12.04
N CYS A 15 3.98 24.94 13.05
CA CYS A 15 3.05 26.01 13.36
C CYS A 15 3.77 27.36 13.53
N ALA A 16 3.32 28.39 12.79
CA ALA A 16 3.62 29.79 13.08
C ALA A 16 2.30 30.56 13.13
N ALA A 17 1.91 30.94 14.34
CA ALA A 17 0.73 31.75 14.64
C ALA A 17 0.78 33.13 13.96
N PRO A 18 -0.36 33.71 13.55
CA PRO A 18 -0.52 35.14 13.49
C PRO A 18 -1.10 35.66 14.81
N ALA A 19 -0.36 36.59 15.42
CA ALA A 19 -0.84 37.42 16.51
C ALA A 19 -1.94 38.40 16.05
N ARG A 20 -2.94 38.61 16.92
CA ARG A 20 -3.89 39.74 17.11
C ARG A 20 -5.27 39.16 17.40
N LEU A 21 -6.06 39.59 18.37
CA LEU A 21 -6.05 40.74 19.26
C LEU A 21 -6.92 40.34 20.46
N ALA A 22 -6.36 40.31 21.66
CA ALA A 22 -7.13 40.09 22.88
C ALA A 22 -7.98 41.35 23.15
N LEU A 23 -9.30 41.22 23.09
CA LEU A 23 -10.21 42.16 23.74
C LEU A 23 -10.74 41.52 25.01
N LEU A 24 -10.18 42.01 26.12
CA LEU A 24 -10.62 41.78 27.48
C LEU A 24 -12.06 42.29 27.64
N CYS A 25 -12.99 41.45 28.03
CA CYS A 25 -14.19 41.86 28.78
C CYS A 25 -14.33 40.95 29.99
N ALA A 26 -13.87 41.47 31.12
CA ALA A 26 -14.13 40.92 32.44
C ALA A 26 -15.59 41.20 32.84
N GLY A 27 -16.21 40.24 33.52
CA GLY A 27 -17.51 40.38 34.17
C GLY A 27 -17.79 39.20 35.09
N PHE A 28 -17.59 39.43 36.40
CA PHE A 28 -17.95 38.61 37.57
C PHE A 28 -19.37 37.96 37.45
N ALA A 29 -19.73 36.86 38.12
CA ALA A 29 -19.54 36.55 39.53
C ALA A 29 -19.81 35.07 39.84
N ALA A 30 -19.14 34.57 40.88
CA ALA A 30 -19.56 33.40 41.61
C ALA A 30 -20.86 33.68 42.38
N LEU A 31 -21.84 32.80 42.27
CA LEU A 31 -22.79 32.51 43.34
C LEU A 31 -23.05 31.00 43.35
N GLY A 32 -22.62 30.36 44.44
CA GLY A 32 -23.19 29.10 44.87
C GLY A 32 -24.66 29.31 45.22
N GLY A 33 -25.48 28.35 44.84
CA GLY A 33 -26.87 28.27 45.21
C GLY A 33 -27.25 26.80 45.31
N CYS A 34 -26.95 26.20 46.45
CA CYS A 34 -27.74 25.06 46.92
C CYS A 34 -29.17 25.58 47.14
N THR A 35 -30.12 25.06 46.39
CA THR A 35 -31.52 25.00 46.83
C THR A 35 -31.87 23.53 46.97
N ASN A 36 -31.73 23.05 48.21
CA ASN A 36 -32.55 21.94 48.68
C ASN A 36 -33.96 22.49 48.90
N GLU A 37 -34.93 21.98 48.15
CA GLU A 37 -36.33 21.96 48.54
C GLU A 37 -36.70 20.48 48.68
N THR A 38 -36.90 20.05 49.92
CA THR A 38 -37.42 18.73 50.29
C THR A 38 -38.93 18.80 50.50
N ASP A 39 -39.60 17.73 50.06
CA ASP A 39 -40.95 17.20 50.38
C ASP A 39 -41.87 17.15 49.16
N SER A 40 -42.58 16.06 48.83
CA SER A 40 -43.09 14.97 49.67
C SER A 40 -43.32 13.68 48.85
N ALA A 41 -43.45 12.59 49.60
CA ALA A 41 -43.62 11.21 49.17
C ALA A 41 -44.78 10.91 48.21
N GLY A 42 -44.59 9.83 47.42
CA GLY A 42 -45.68 8.95 46.99
C GLY A 42 -46.14 9.12 45.54
N GLY A 43 -45.46 8.44 44.61
CA GLY A 43 -45.97 8.26 43.25
C GLY A 43 -45.00 7.47 42.38
N SER A 44 -45.37 6.24 42.04
CA SER A 44 -44.71 5.42 41.03
C SER A 44 -44.73 6.13 39.67
N SER A 45 -43.57 6.50 39.14
CA SER A 45 -43.36 6.69 37.70
C SER A 45 -41.90 6.39 37.37
N THR A 46 -41.67 5.47 36.44
CA THR A 46 -40.39 5.25 35.77
C THR A 46 -39.90 6.58 35.18
N ALA A 47 -38.88 7.18 35.79
CA ALA A 47 -38.24 8.37 35.24
C ALA A 47 -37.48 7.95 33.97
N ASP A 48 -37.96 8.41 32.81
CA ASP A 48 -37.19 8.44 31.56
C ASP A 48 -35.92 9.26 31.83
N SER A 49 -34.82 8.56 32.06
CA SER A 49 -33.51 9.18 32.11
C SER A 49 -33.07 9.41 30.67
N HIS A 50 -33.15 10.66 30.21
CA HIS A 50 -32.60 11.08 28.93
C HIS A 50 -31.07 10.95 28.97
N ILE A 51 -30.52 9.80 28.56
CA ILE A 51 -29.07 9.54 28.55
C ILE A 51 -28.48 10.18 27.28
N PRO A 52 -27.61 11.20 27.37
CA PRO A 52 -27.01 11.83 26.20
C PRO A 52 -26.08 10.89 25.42
N LEU A 53 -26.05 11.05 24.10
CA LEU A 53 -25.16 10.31 23.21
C LEU A 53 -23.84 11.05 22.98
N ALA A 54 -22.74 10.31 22.96
CA ALA A 54 -21.51 10.67 22.28
C ALA A 54 -21.53 10.10 20.86
N LEU A 55 -20.82 10.70 19.91
CA LEU A 55 -20.78 10.27 18.51
C LEU A 55 -19.41 9.71 18.15
N GLU A 56 -19.40 8.56 17.49
CA GLU A 56 -18.25 8.03 16.77
C GLU A 56 -18.69 7.69 15.35
N ILE A 57 -18.10 8.35 14.36
CA ILE A 57 -18.52 8.20 12.97
C ILE A 57 -17.30 7.82 12.14
N THR A 58 -17.43 6.74 11.39
CA THR A 58 -16.38 6.20 10.53
C THR A 58 -16.95 5.86 9.17
N ALA A 59 -16.09 5.75 8.16
CA ALA A 59 -16.46 5.29 6.82
C ALA A 59 -15.54 4.14 6.40
N SER A 60 -16.11 3.10 5.80
CA SER A 60 -15.34 2.05 5.14
C SER A 60 -14.83 2.56 3.79
N GLY A 61 -13.57 2.31 3.44
CA GLY A 61 -13.07 2.59 2.09
C GLY A 61 -13.63 1.66 1.01
N PHE A 62 -13.43 2.01 -0.25
CA PHE A 62 -13.75 1.14 -1.38
C PHE A 62 -12.87 -0.12 -1.38
N THR A 63 -13.47 -1.28 -1.62
CA THR A 63 -12.73 -2.54 -1.74
C THR A 63 -12.42 -2.86 -3.21
N GLY A 64 -11.22 -3.35 -3.51
CA GLY A 64 -10.90 -3.82 -4.86
C GLY A 64 -11.77 -5.02 -5.25
N GLN A 65 -12.14 -5.12 -6.52
CA GLN A 65 -12.57 -6.40 -7.11
C GLN A 65 -11.33 -7.33 -7.20
N PRO A 66 -11.46 -8.67 -7.09
CA PRO A 66 -10.35 -9.55 -7.43
C PRO A 66 -9.95 -9.27 -8.88
N ASP A 67 -8.73 -8.80 -9.10
CA ASP A 67 -8.21 -8.57 -10.45
C ASP A 67 -8.32 -9.87 -11.25
N ALA A 68 -9.00 -9.81 -12.39
CA ALA A 68 -8.73 -10.69 -13.52
C ALA A 68 -7.52 -10.14 -14.30
N SER A 69 -6.41 -9.85 -13.62
CA SER A 69 -5.07 -9.71 -14.21
C SER A 69 -4.02 -9.57 -13.09
N PRO A 70 -3.15 -10.57 -12.89
CA PRO A 70 -2.09 -10.52 -11.90
C PRO A 70 -0.90 -9.75 -12.47
N ASP A 71 -0.87 -8.42 -12.33
CA ASP A 71 0.38 -7.68 -12.52
C ASP A 71 0.41 -6.45 -11.59
N THR A 72 1.40 -6.44 -10.69
CA THR A 72 1.90 -5.30 -9.88
C THR A 72 1.19 -4.91 -8.58
N ARG A 73 1.36 -5.73 -7.51
CA ARG A 73 1.33 -5.21 -6.13
C ARG A 73 2.69 -4.62 -5.75
N ALA A 74 2.99 -3.45 -6.29
CA ALA A 74 3.87 -2.51 -5.59
C ALA A 74 2.96 -1.69 -4.65
N SER A 75 3.36 -1.58 -3.38
CA SER A 75 2.64 -0.90 -2.32
C SER A 75 2.51 0.60 -2.58
N GLU A 76 1.57 0.99 -3.44
CA GLU A 76 0.75 2.16 -3.15
C GLU A 76 -0.44 1.63 -2.38
N GLN A 77 -0.31 1.67 -1.06
CA GLN A 77 -1.46 1.78 -0.20
C GLN A 77 -2.05 3.18 -0.49
N ASP A 78 -2.59 3.39 -1.69
CA ASP A 78 -3.68 4.33 -1.95
C ASP A 78 -4.82 3.75 -1.09
N ASN A 79 -4.76 4.00 0.22
CA ASN A 79 -5.86 3.72 1.11
C ASN A 79 -6.99 4.58 0.54
N TYR A 80 -7.88 3.96 -0.23
CA TYR A 80 -9.17 4.53 -0.65
C TYR A 80 -10.11 4.68 0.56
N ASP A 81 -9.52 4.93 1.73
CA ASP A 81 -10.18 5.27 2.96
C ASP A 81 -10.78 6.65 2.74
N THR A 82 -12.07 6.75 3.06
CA THR A 82 -12.79 8.01 2.95
C THR A 82 -12.50 8.83 4.21
N TRP A 83 -11.95 10.02 4.01
CA TRP A 83 -11.67 10.98 5.08
C TRP A 83 -12.69 12.11 4.99
N PHE A 84 -13.36 12.40 6.11
CA PHE A 84 -14.26 13.53 6.18
C PHE A 84 -13.48 14.85 6.29
N GLU A 85 -13.98 15.89 5.64
CA GLU A 85 -13.44 17.25 5.64
C GLU A 85 -14.38 18.23 6.37
N GLU A 86 -13.88 19.41 6.76
CA GLU A 86 -14.63 20.41 7.58
C GLU A 86 -15.98 20.83 6.98
N THR A 87 -16.15 20.69 5.67
CA THR A 87 -17.40 20.99 4.96
C THR A 87 -18.42 19.85 4.97
N ASP A 88 -18.04 18.66 5.45
CA ASP A 88 -18.87 17.47 5.38
C ASP A 88 -20.00 17.47 6.40
N ALA A 89 -21.14 16.97 5.94
CA ALA A 89 -22.33 16.87 6.75
C ALA A 89 -23.11 15.60 6.41
N ILE A 90 -23.79 15.07 7.42
CA ILE A 90 -24.68 13.91 7.30
C ILE A 90 -26.09 14.29 7.72
N GLY A 91 -27.08 13.59 7.16
CA GLY A 91 -28.46 13.62 7.65
C GLY A 91 -28.70 12.47 8.62
N LEU A 92 -29.26 12.78 9.80
CA LEU A 92 -29.56 11.81 10.85
C LEU A 92 -31.07 11.73 11.10
N PHE A 93 -31.58 10.50 11.27
CA PHE A 93 -32.94 10.21 11.69
C PHE A 93 -32.90 9.36 12.97
N ALA A 94 -33.77 9.65 13.93
CA ALA A 94 -34.01 8.80 15.09
C ALA A 94 -35.44 8.24 15.04
N VAL A 95 -35.58 6.93 14.90
CA VAL A 95 -36.87 6.26 14.67
C VAL A 95 -37.17 5.29 15.80
N ARG A 96 -38.23 5.55 16.55
CA ARG A 96 -38.77 4.59 17.54
C ARG A 96 -39.58 3.52 16.84
N GLY A 97 -39.33 2.25 17.16
CA GLY A 97 -40.11 1.13 16.64
C GLY A 97 -40.05 0.99 15.11
N ILE A 98 -38.88 1.25 14.51
CA ILE A 98 -38.64 1.18 13.07
C ILE A 98 -39.20 -0.12 12.46
N GLY A 99 -39.79 -0.05 11.28
CA GLY A 99 -40.37 -1.24 10.62
C GLY A 99 -41.76 -1.65 11.12
N THR A 100 -42.37 -0.89 12.03
CA THR A 100 -43.71 -1.19 12.58
C THR A 100 -44.74 -0.12 12.19
N PRO A 101 -46.05 -0.42 12.23
CA PRO A 101 -47.10 0.57 12.01
C PRO A 101 -47.13 1.72 13.02
N ALA A 102 -46.48 1.53 14.19
CA ALA A 102 -46.38 2.54 15.24
C ALA A 102 -45.08 3.35 15.17
N ALA A 103 -44.27 3.16 14.12
CA ALA A 103 -42.99 3.83 14.00
C ALA A 103 -43.14 5.36 13.96
N ALA A 104 -42.29 6.06 14.72
CA ALA A 104 -42.34 7.52 14.83
C ALA A 104 -40.94 8.13 14.91
N ILE A 105 -40.79 9.33 14.36
CA ILE A 105 -39.59 10.13 14.57
C ILE A 105 -39.58 10.67 16.01
N VAL A 106 -38.43 10.60 16.66
CA VAL A 106 -38.23 11.00 18.06
C VAL A 106 -37.42 12.29 18.15
N ASP A 107 -37.75 13.13 19.15
CA ASP A 107 -37.04 14.37 19.52
C ASP A 107 -36.81 15.37 18.37
N GLY A 108 -37.64 15.31 17.33
CA GLY A 108 -37.49 16.15 16.14
C GLY A 108 -36.26 15.80 15.30
N ILE A 109 -35.60 14.65 15.55
CA ILE A 109 -34.45 14.17 14.79
C ILE A 109 -34.92 13.58 13.45
N ASN A 110 -35.33 14.47 12.55
CA ASN A 110 -35.83 14.18 11.21
C ASN A 110 -34.93 14.84 10.17
N ASN A 111 -34.03 14.07 9.54
CA ASN A 111 -33.00 14.59 8.66
C ASN A 111 -32.17 15.72 9.32
N SER A 112 -31.85 15.56 10.60
CA SER A 112 -31.07 16.56 11.31
C SER A 112 -29.64 16.59 10.78
N LYS A 113 -29.16 17.79 10.45
CA LYS A 113 -27.81 17.99 9.94
C LYS A 113 -26.79 17.84 11.07
N LEU A 114 -25.85 16.93 10.91
CA LEU A 114 -24.64 16.86 11.72
C LEU A 114 -23.46 17.30 10.86
N THR A 115 -22.56 18.09 11.44
CA THR A 115 -21.37 18.64 10.76
C THR A 115 -20.10 18.04 11.35
N TYR A 116 -19.13 17.78 10.47
CA TYR A 116 -17.80 17.36 10.84
C TYR A 116 -16.97 18.54 11.35
N ALA A 117 -16.21 18.33 12.42
CA ALA A 117 -15.16 19.22 12.86
C ALA A 117 -13.85 18.41 13.00
N PRO A 118 -12.78 18.80 12.28
CA PRO A 118 -11.52 18.08 12.34
C PRO A 118 -10.90 18.19 13.74
N ALA A 119 -10.05 17.23 14.09
CA ALA A 119 -9.25 17.29 15.30
C ALA A 119 -8.30 18.51 15.25
N ALA A 120 -8.18 19.23 16.36
CA ALA A 120 -7.28 20.39 16.46
C ALA A 120 -5.79 20.00 16.31
N ASP A 121 -5.44 18.77 16.69
CA ASP A 121 -4.11 18.15 16.52
C ASP A 121 -4.22 16.61 16.59
N ALA A 122 -3.09 15.93 16.40
CA ALA A 122 -3.01 14.45 16.40
C ALA A 122 -3.36 13.79 17.75
N SER A 123 -3.50 14.55 18.83
CA SER A 123 -3.89 14.05 20.16
C SER A 123 -5.41 14.12 20.39
N HIS A 124 -6.14 14.82 19.51
CA HIS A 124 -7.59 14.94 19.57
C HIS A 124 -8.26 14.05 18.52
N LYS A 125 -9.47 13.56 18.82
CA LYS A 125 -10.30 12.87 17.84
C LYS A 125 -11.14 13.90 17.06
N PRO A 126 -11.43 13.66 15.77
CA PRO A 126 -12.42 14.46 15.07
C PRO A 126 -13.78 14.31 15.75
N THR A 127 -14.59 15.36 15.68
CA THR A 127 -15.89 15.41 16.36
C THR A 127 -17.00 15.67 15.37
N TRP A 128 -18.17 15.10 15.66
CA TRP A 128 -19.41 15.40 14.99
C TRP A 128 -20.37 16.03 15.98
N GLN A 129 -21.13 17.02 15.52
CA GLN A 129 -22.14 17.67 16.34
C GLN A 129 -23.33 18.10 15.49
N PRO A 130 -24.55 18.15 16.07
CA PRO A 130 -25.68 18.77 15.41
C PRO A 130 -25.34 20.21 15.00
N ALA A 131 -25.76 20.60 13.79
CA ALA A 131 -25.54 21.96 13.29
C ALA A 131 -26.31 23.01 14.12
N ASP A 132 -27.44 22.61 14.70
CA ASP A 132 -28.14 23.40 15.71
C ASP A 132 -27.62 23.05 17.11
N ALA A 133 -26.96 24.00 17.76
CA ALA A 133 -26.39 23.83 19.09
C ALA A 133 -27.44 23.54 20.20
N ALA A 134 -28.72 23.82 19.96
CA ALA A 134 -29.80 23.46 20.88
C ALA A 134 -30.20 21.98 20.78
N THR A 135 -29.78 21.27 19.73
CA THR A 135 -30.10 19.85 19.52
C THR A 135 -29.20 18.97 20.39
N THR A 136 -29.80 18.17 21.26
CA THR A 136 -29.12 17.12 22.03
C THR A 136 -29.63 15.75 21.59
N LEU A 137 -28.72 14.81 21.33
CA LEU A 137 -29.08 13.43 20.97
C LEU A 137 -29.17 12.58 22.24
N TYR A 138 -30.29 11.89 22.41
CA TYR A 138 -30.56 11.03 23.58
C TYR A 138 -30.73 9.60 23.17
N TYR A 139 -30.21 8.67 23.98
CA TYR A 139 -30.42 7.24 23.84
C TYR A 139 -31.81 6.82 24.32
N TYR A 140 -32.47 5.98 23.53
CA TYR A 140 -33.63 5.19 23.94
C TYR A 140 -33.45 3.75 23.48
N ALA A 141 -33.87 2.80 24.33
CA ALA A 141 -33.68 1.38 24.05
C ALA A 141 -34.42 0.88 22.79
N ASP A 142 -35.49 1.58 22.39
CA ASP A 142 -36.36 1.22 21.27
C ASP A 142 -36.19 2.13 20.03
N VAL A 143 -35.11 2.92 19.98
CA VAL A 143 -34.81 3.85 18.88
C VAL A 143 -33.64 3.34 18.04
N THR A 144 -33.85 3.32 16.74
CA THR A 144 -32.81 3.09 15.72
C THR A 144 -32.42 4.42 15.09
N TYR A 145 -31.11 4.65 14.94
CA TYR A 145 -30.59 5.80 14.21
C TYR A 145 -30.24 5.37 12.79
N ILE A 146 -30.66 6.16 11.81
CA ILE A 146 -30.34 5.95 10.40
C ILE A 146 -29.64 7.22 9.91
N ALA A 147 -28.52 7.08 9.22
CA ALA A 147 -27.77 8.20 8.69
C ALA A 147 -27.37 8.01 7.23
N TYR A 148 -27.21 9.13 6.52
CA TYR A 148 -26.68 9.15 5.16
C TYR A 148 -25.75 10.36 4.95
N TYR A 149 -24.80 10.19 4.04
CA TYR A 149 -23.89 11.21 3.54
C TYR A 149 -23.99 11.25 2.01
N PRO A 150 -23.85 12.41 1.35
CA PRO A 150 -23.74 13.75 1.92
C PRO A 150 -25.11 14.35 2.25
N TYR A 151 -25.17 15.19 3.28
CA TYR A 151 -26.41 15.84 3.72
C TYR A 151 -27.07 16.64 2.59
N LYS A 152 -28.40 16.51 2.49
CA LYS A 152 -29.28 17.30 1.64
C LYS A 152 -30.53 17.66 2.42
N ASP A 153 -30.98 18.90 2.31
CA ASP A 153 -32.24 19.31 2.95
C ASP A 153 -33.44 18.59 2.31
N GLY A 154 -34.51 18.38 3.08
CA GLY A 154 -35.76 17.81 2.59
C GLY A 154 -35.77 16.30 2.28
N ILE A 155 -34.72 15.56 2.60
CA ILE A 155 -34.73 14.09 2.47
C ILE A 155 -35.69 13.49 3.52
N ALA A 156 -36.72 12.79 3.05
CA ALA A 156 -37.69 12.10 3.89
C ALA A 156 -37.48 10.58 3.90
N ILE A 157 -37.87 9.91 4.98
CA ILE A 157 -37.93 8.44 5.09
C ILE A 157 -39.35 8.00 5.43
N ASP A 158 -39.70 6.75 5.08
CA ASP A 158 -40.89 6.08 5.63
C ASP A 158 -40.45 5.26 6.85
N PRO A 159 -40.71 5.71 8.10
CA PRO A 159 -40.24 5.02 9.30
C PRO A 159 -40.91 3.66 9.51
N THR A 160 -42.03 3.39 8.82
CA THR A 160 -42.72 2.10 8.91
C THR A 160 -42.00 0.98 8.16
N GLN A 161 -40.98 1.31 7.35
CA GLN A 161 -40.11 0.35 6.67
C GLN A 161 -38.96 -0.11 7.58
N SER A 162 -38.39 -1.28 7.28
CA SER A 162 -37.20 -1.76 7.97
C SER A 162 -36.00 -0.83 7.74
N ALA A 163 -35.03 -0.84 8.66
CA ALA A 163 -33.77 -0.11 8.51
C ALA A 163 -33.09 -0.40 7.17
N ALA A 164 -32.96 -1.68 6.80
CA ALA A 164 -32.35 -2.11 5.53
C ALA A 164 -33.10 -1.56 4.30
N THR A 165 -34.44 -1.54 4.34
CA THR A 165 -35.25 -0.96 3.27
C THR A 165 -35.06 0.54 3.15
N ILE A 166 -34.98 1.26 4.27
CA ILE A 166 -34.73 2.70 4.30
C ILE A 166 -33.35 3.01 3.74
N LEU A 167 -32.30 2.31 4.20
CA LEU A 167 -30.93 2.47 3.71
C LEU A 167 -30.85 2.27 2.19
N ALA A 168 -31.45 1.20 1.68
CA ALA A 168 -31.50 0.94 0.24
C ALA A 168 -32.25 2.04 -0.54
N SER A 169 -33.28 2.64 0.06
CA SER A 169 -34.10 3.67 -0.60
C SER A 169 -33.35 4.96 -0.91
N PHE A 170 -32.29 5.31 -0.16
CA PHE A 170 -31.51 6.53 -0.40
C PHE A 170 -30.91 6.54 -1.81
N SER A 171 -30.44 5.38 -2.27
CA SER A 171 -29.86 5.22 -3.62
C SER A 171 -30.85 5.47 -4.76
N GLY A 172 -32.15 5.49 -4.49
CA GLY A 172 -33.21 5.81 -5.46
C GLY A 172 -33.65 7.27 -5.46
N LYS A 173 -33.17 8.09 -4.51
CA LYS A 173 -33.55 9.51 -4.38
C LYS A 173 -32.80 10.36 -5.40
N THR A 174 -33.51 11.21 -6.12
CA THR A 174 -32.93 12.03 -7.20
C THR A 174 -31.83 12.97 -6.71
N GLU A 175 -31.96 13.47 -5.49
CA GLU A 175 -31.06 14.41 -4.84
C GLU A 175 -29.72 13.78 -4.42
N LEU A 176 -29.67 12.44 -4.34
CA LEU A 176 -28.52 11.66 -3.91
C LEU A 176 -27.86 10.87 -5.05
N GLN A 177 -28.25 11.13 -6.31
CA GLN A 177 -27.64 10.50 -7.47
C GLN A 177 -26.27 11.12 -7.79
N PRO A 178 -25.32 10.33 -8.30
CA PRO A 178 -24.03 10.86 -8.72
C PRO A 178 -24.21 11.82 -9.90
N ALA A 179 -23.44 12.91 -9.88
CA ALA A 179 -23.48 13.91 -10.95
C ALA A 179 -22.79 13.41 -12.21
N ALA A 180 -23.22 13.92 -13.38
CA ALA A 180 -22.53 13.67 -14.65
C ALA A 180 -21.21 14.45 -14.78
N ASP A 181 -21.06 15.54 -14.03
CA ASP A 181 -19.81 16.29 -13.94
C ASP A 181 -19.31 16.24 -12.49
N GLN A 182 -18.26 15.46 -12.25
CA GLN A 182 -17.62 15.28 -10.94
C GLN A 182 -16.21 15.87 -10.94
N SER A 183 -15.88 16.75 -11.89
CA SER A 183 -14.53 17.29 -12.05
C SER A 183 -14.07 18.14 -10.86
N THR A 184 -15.00 18.70 -10.07
CA THR A 184 -14.69 19.48 -8.87
C THR A 184 -14.75 18.64 -7.59
N PRO A 185 -13.99 19.00 -6.54
CA PRO A 185 -14.06 18.32 -5.25
C PRO A 185 -15.47 18.24 -4.67
N GLU A 186 -16.25 19.33 -4.77
CA GLU A 186 -17.60 19.43 -4.21
C GLU A 186 -18.59 18.54 -4.97
N ALA A 187 -18.50 18.50 -6.29
CA ALA A 187 -19.36 17.66 -7.12
C ALA A 187 -19.05 16.17 -6.95
N TYR A 188 -17.77 15.83 -6.81
CA TYR A 188 -17.33 14.48 -6.49
C TYR A 188 -17.83 14.03 -5.11
N ALA A 189 -17.59 14.84 -4.07
CA ALA A 189 -18.06 14.56 -2.71
C ALA A 189 -19.59 14.46 -2.64
N ALA A 190 -20.30 15.34 -3.35
CA ALA A 190 -21.76 15.30 -3.48
C ALA A 190 -22.29 14.02 -4.16
N SER A 191 -21.45 13.33 -4.94
CA SER A 191 -21.82 12.12 -5.69
C SER A 191 -21.59 10.83 -4.90
N ASP A 192 -20.87 10.89 -3.79
CA ASP A 192 -20.47 9.72 -3.01
C ASP A 192 -21.47 9.39 -1.90
N LEU A 193 -22.62 8.81 -2.28
CA LEU A 193 -23.62 8.39 -1.31
C LEU A 193 -23.06 7.28 -0.39
N MET A 194 -23.05 7.56 0.90
CA MET A 194 -22.80 6.56 1.93
C MET A 194 -23.97 6.48 2.91
N THR A 195 -24.21 5.30 3.47
CA THR A 195 -25.29 5.09 4.45
C THR A 195 -24.81 4.28 5.65
N ALA A 196 -25.45 4.50 6.81
CA ALA A 196 -25.16 3.81 8.06
C ALA A 196 -26.43 3.62 8.90
N ASP A 197 -26.54 2.48 9.57
CA ASP A 197 -27.39 2.32 10.75
C ASP A 197 -26.55 2.43 12.04
N GLY A 198 -27.14 3.04 13.05
CA GLY A 198 -26.47 3.35 14.30
C GLY A 198 -26.46 2.20 15.29
N THR A 199 -25.31 1.98 15.92
CA THR A 199 -25.14 1.03 17.02
C THR A 199 -24.83 1.78 18.30
N THR A 200 -25.42 1.36 19.42
CA THR A 200 -25.23 2.04 20.71
C THR A 200 -24.52 1.13 21.70
N THR A 201 -23.51 1.68 22.39
CA THR A 201 -22.70 0.94 23.39
C THR A 201 -22.53 1.76 24.66
N ASP A 202 -22.24 1.06 25.77
CA ASP A 202 -21.90 1.72 27.03
C ASP A 202 -20.54 2.41 26.95
N THR A 203 -20.41 3.56 27.60
CA THR A 203 -19.13 4.24 27.77
C THR A 203 -18.59 4.04 29.19
N ALA A 204 -17.35 4.46 29.43
CA ALA A 204 -16.79 4.49 30.77
C ALA A 204 -17.54 5.46 31.72
N ASP A 205 -18.26 6.45 31.16
CA ASP A 205 -19.14 7.35 31.89
C ASP A 205 -20.58 6.79 31.82
N PRO A 206 -21.14 6.30 32.94
CA PRO A 206 -22.49 5.71 32.95
C PRO A 206 -23.59 6.73 32.67
N SER A 207 -23.30 8.04 32.69
CA SER A 207 -24.24 9.08 32.30
C SER A 207 -24.36 9.27 30.79
N ARG A 208 -23.55 8.57 29.98
CA ARG A 208 -23.52 8.68 28.52
C ARG A 208 -23.43 7.32 27.82
N LYS A 209 -23.99 7.26 26.62
CA LYS A 209 -23.80 6.14 25.68
C LYS A 209 -23.09 6.61 24.41
N LEU A 210 -22.38 5.72 23.74
CA LEU A 210 -21.75 5.99 22.45
C LEU A 210 -22.70 5.53 21.35
N LEU A 211 -22.98 6.41 20.38
CA LEU A 211 -23.59 6.07 19.11
C LEU A 211 -22.50 5.99 18.04
N SER A 212 -22.28 4.78 17.53
CA SER A 212 -21.34 4.49 16.45
C SER A 212 -22.09 4.38 15.12
N LEU A 213 -21.66 5.16 14.13
CA LEU A 213 -22.15 5.15 12.75
C LEU A 213 -21.01 4.74 11.82
N THR A 214 -21.15 3.58 11.18
CA THR A 214 -20.15 3.07 10.23
C THR A 214 -20.73 3.15 8.82
N PHE A 215 -20.29 4.14 8.06
CA PHE A 215 -20.75 4.42 6.72
C PHE A 215 -20.17 3.45 5.69
N THR A 216 -21.04 3.02 4.77
CA THR A 216 -20.67 2.19 3.61
C THR A 216 -21.08 2.87 2.31
N HIS A 217 -20.21 2.81 1.30
CA HIS A 217 -20.47 3.38 -0.03
C HIS A 217 -21.61 2.62 -0.74
N SER A 218 -22.62 3.37 -1.18
CA SER A 218 -23.79 2.83 -1.89
C SER A 218 -23.56 2.71 -3.40
N TYR A 219 -22.46 3.29 -3.90
CA TYR A 219 -22.10 3.37 -5.32
C TYR A 219 -20.72 2.75 -5.59
N SER A 220 -20.30 2.73 -6.85
CA SER A 220 -19.02 2.15 -7.30
C SER A 220 -18.01 3.26 -7.62
N LEU A 221 -16.73 3.01 -7.35
CA LEU A 221 -15.62 3.89 -7.71
C LEU A 221 -14.98 3.44 -9.03
N LEU A 222 -14.93 4.33 -10.00
CA LEU A 222 -14.15 4.17 -11.23
C LEU A 222 -12.84 4.92 -11.10
N VAL A 223 -11.73 4.26 -11.46
CA VAL A 223 -10.39 4.85 -11.51
C VAL A 223 -9.84 4.73 -12.93
N LEU A 224 -9.46 5.86 -13.52
CA LEU A 224 -8.74 5.93 -14.78
C LEU A 224 -7.29 6.33 -14.50
N LYS A 225 -6.35 5.54 -14.99
CA LYS A 225 -4.91 5.82 -15.01
C LYS A 225 -4.47 6.16 -16.44
N ALA A 226 -4.20 7.44 -16.70
CA ALA A 226 -3.58 7.91 -17.93
C ALA A 226 -2.06 7.69 -17.84
N ILE A 227 -1.54 6.87 -18.75
CA ILE A 227 -0.13 6.48 -18.80
C ILE A 227 0.48 6.98 -20.10
N ASP A 228 1.60 7.66 -19.99
CA ASP A 228 2.45 8.06 -21.09
C ASP A 228 3.58 7.04 -21.28
N LEU A 229 3.62 6.46 -22.49
CA LEU A 229 4.60 5.48 -22.96
C LEU A 229 5.51 6.08 -24.05
N SER A 230 5.66 7.39 -24.11
CA SER A 230 6.69 8.04 -24.92
C SER A 230 8.10 7.73 -24.39
N PRO A 231 9.15 7.80 -25.23
CA PRO A 231 10.53 7.83 -24.73
C PRO A 231 10.73 9.04 -23.81
N LYS A 232 11.48 8.88 -22.71
CA LYS A 232 11.74 9.95 -21.74
C LYS A 232 13.20 9.95 -21.29
N ASP A 233 13.68 11.12 -20.89
CA ASP A 233 14.95 11.24 -20.19
C ASP A 233 14.68 11.14 -18.69
N PHE A 234 14.69 9.91 -18.16
CA PHE A 234 14.48 9.69 -16.74
C PHE A 234 15.68 10.14 -15.91
N VAL A 235 15.40 10.68 -14.73
CA VAL A 235 16.42 11.06 -13.75
C VAL A 235 16.11 10.46 -12.37
N ALA A 236 17.15 10.08 -11.64
CA ALA A 236 17.01 9.63 -10.27
C ALA A 236 16.61 10.81 -9.36
N PRO A 237 15.67 10.63 -8.41
CA PRO A 237 15.23 11.71 -7.53
C PRO A 237 16.35 12.38 -6.72
N ASP A 238 17.41 11.63 -6.37
CA ASP A 238 18.53 12.09 -5.57
C ASP A 238 19.89 12.05 -6.29
N GLY A 239 19.89 11.65 -7.57
CA GLY A 239 21.09 11.54 -8.41
C GLY A 239 22.03 10.37 -8.06
N ALA A 240 21.62 9.39 -7.24
CA ALA A 240 22.48 8.28 -6.84
C ALA A 240 22.76 7.26 -7.97
N PHE A 241 21.89 7.21 -8.97
CA PHE A 241 21.99 6.36 -10.16
C PHE A 241 21.52 7.13 -11.39
N VAL A 242 21.75 6.56 -12.57
CA VAL A 242 21.39 7.16 -13.85
C VAL A 242 20.47 6.25 -14.64
N TYR A 243 19.75 6.81 -15.60
CA TYR A 243 19.04 6.06 -16.63
C TYR A 243 19.70 6.32 -18.00
N PRO A 244 19.62 5.36 -18.94
CA PRO A 244 19.95 5.64 -20.33
C PRO A 244 19.08 6.80 -20.87
N PRO A 245 19.56 7.54 -21.89
CA PRO A 245 18.74 8.55 -22.55
C PRO A 245 17.58 7.89 -23.31
N LYS A 246 16.45 8.61 -23.44
CA LYS A 246 15.28 8.22 -24.26
C LYS A 246 14.77 6.81 -23.96
N VAL A 247 14.59 6.49 -22.68
CA VAL A 247 14.03 5.21 -22.25
C VAL A 247 12.51 5.26 -22.41
N THR A 248 11.95 4.25 -23.07
CA THR A 248 10.50 4.04 -23.13
C THR A 248 10.08 3.16 -21.96
N ALA A 249 9.36 3.72 -21.00
CA ALA A 249 8.76 2.97 -19.89
C ALA A 249 7.45 3.64 -19.45
N PRO A 250 6.46 2.89 -18.94
CA PRO A 250 5.22 3.46 -18.43
C PRO A 250 5.47 4.51 -17.35
N SER A 251 4.85 5.67 -17.51
CA SER A 251 4.88 6.75 -16.52
C SER A 251 3.54 7.46 -16.47
N SER A 252 3.17 8.06 -15.34
CA SER A 252 1.95 8.85 -15.26
C SER A 252 1.97 9.98 -16.28
N ASP A 253 0.85 10.18 -16.98
CA ASP A 253 0.64 11.37 -17.78
C ASP A 253 0.28 12.55 -16.85
N VAL A 254 1.30 13.34 -16.49
CA VAL A 254 1.19 14.48 -15.56
C VAL A 254 0.30 15.59 -16.12
N ASP A 255 0.29 15.75 -17.45
CA ASP A 255 -0.43 16.79 -18.19
C ASP A 255 -1.85 16.39 -18.54
N ALA A 256 -2.24 15.15 -18.26
CA ALA A 256 -3.61 14.70 -18.48
C ALA A 256 -4.60 15.57 -17.68
N THR A 257 -5.68 16.01 -18.35
CA THR A 257 -6.81 16.75 -17.81
C THR A 257 -8.11 16.31 -18.48
N ASP A 258 -9.24 16.80 -17.97
CA ASP A 258 -10.55 16.70 -18.62
C ASP A 258 -10.97 15.26 -18.98
N ALA A 259 -10.64 14.31 -18.11
CA ALA A 259 -11.00 12.91 -18.30
C ALA A 259 -12.52 12.72 -18.23
N VAL A 260 -13.05 11.96 -19.18
CA VAL A 260 -14.47 11.62 -19.31
C VAL A 260 -14.58 10.12 -19.49
N LEU A 261 -15.37 9.44 -18.66
CA LEU A 261 -15.65 8.01 -18.79
C LEU A 261 -17.15 7.78 -18.86
N ASN A 262 -17.63 7.16 -19.94
CA ASN A 262 -19.04 6.89 -20.20
C ASN A 262 -19.95 8.11 -20.06
N GLY A 263 -19.44 9.29 -20.44
CA GLY A 263 -20.16 10.57 -20.36
C GLY A 263 -20.04 11.28 -19.00
N ILE A 264 -19.27 10.73 -18.06
CA ILE A 264 -19.05 11.30 -16.73
C ILE A 264 -17.71 12.02 -16.71
N LYS A 265 -17.69 13.31 -16.40
CA LYS A 265 -16.43 14.03 -16.19
C LYS A 265 -15.85 13.66 -14.84
N MET A 266 -14.60 13.23 -14.85
CA MET A 266 -13.92 12.65 -13.69
C MET A 266 -13.11 13.69 -12.94
N ARG A 267 -12.95 13.50 -11.63
CA ARG A 267 -12.07 14.31 -10.76
C ARG A 267 -10.62 13.91 -10.97
N LYS A 268 -9.73 14.87 -11.25
CA LYS A 268 -8.27 14.62 -11.18
C LYS A 268 -7.87 14.49 -9.72
N MET A 269 -7.27 13.36 -9.36
CA MET A 269 -6.83 13.04 -7.98
C MET A 269 -5.31 13.12 -7.83
N GLY A 270 -4.59 13.05 -8.94
CA GLY A 270 -3.14 13.16 -8.99
C GLY A 270 -2.66 13.02 -10.42
N ASP A 271 -1.35 12.92 -10.59
CA ASP A 271 -0.72 12.78 -11.91
C ASP A 271 -1.22 11.52 -12.62
N GLY A 272 -1.89 11.72 -13.76
CA GLY A 272 -2.52 10.66 -14.54
C GLY A 272 -3.66 9.90 -13.84
N LYS A 273 -4.12 10.29 -12.65
CA LYS A 273 -5.16 9.54 -11.89
C LYS A 273 -6.48 10.32 -11.84
N PHE A 274 -7.57 9.72 -12.32
CA PHE A 274 -8.90 10.33 -12.33
C PHE A 274 -9.98 9.42 -11.77
N TYR A 275 -10.83 9.95 -10.88
CA TYR A 275 -11.85 9.18 -10.16
C TYR A 275 -13.25 9.66 -10.51
N ALA A 276 -14.22 8.74 -10.51
CA ALA A 276 -15.64 9.05 -10.59
C ALA A 276 -16.47 8.04 -9.81
N ILE A 277 -17.56 8.49 -9.19
CA ILE A 277 -18.55 7.65 -8.53
C ILE A 277 -19.71 7.39 -9.48
N VAL A 278 -20.11 6.13 -9.61
CA VAL A 278 -21.17 5.73 -10.54
C VAL A 278 -22.15 4.77 -9.90
N LYS A 279 -23.36 4.73 -10.44
CA LYS A 279 -24.37 3.78 -9.99
C LYS A 279 -23.90 2.34 -10.26
N PRO A 280 -24.21 1.40 -9.35
CA PRO A 280 -24.05 -0.01 -9.62
C PRO A 280 -24.78 -0.40 -10.89
N ALA A 281 -24.20 -1.30 -11.66
CA ALA A 281 -24.73 -1.71 -12.95
C ALA A 281 -24.37 -3.17 -13.21
N SER A 282 -25.36 -3.95 -13.65
CA SER A 282 -25.17 -5.36 -14.00
C SER A 282 -24.84 -5.53 -15.48
N GLY A 283 -24.05 -6.55 -15.80
CA GLY A 283 -23.69 -6.89 -17.17
C GLY A 283 -22.44 -6.17 -17.66
N ASP A 284 -22.17 -6.35 -18.94
CA ASP A 284 -20.97 -5.87 -19.62
C ASP A 284 -21.08 -4.37 -19.92
N ILE A 285 -20.20 -3.57 -19.31
CA ILE A 285 -20.19 -2.11 -19.48
C ILE A 285 -19.01 -1.70 -20.34
N PRO A 286 -19.25 -1.16 -21.55
CA PRO A 286 -18.17 -0.62 -22.38
C PRO A 286 -17.46 0.54 -21.69
N ILE A 287 -16.14 0.59 -21.79
CA ILE A 287 -15.30 1.67 -21.23
C ILE A 287 -14.90 2.60 -22.36
N LYS A 288 -15.72 3.64 -22.59
CA LYS A 288 -15.52 4.63 -23.64
C LYS A 288 -15.36 6.03 -23.07
N GLY A 289 -14.58 6.88 -23.74
CA GLY A 289 -14.33 8.22 -23.26
C GLY A 289 -13.06 8.85 -23.80
N SER A 290 -12.55 9.83 -23.07
CA SER A 290 -11.39 10.60 -23.49
C SER A 290 -10.70 11.30 -22.33
N TYR A 291 -9.47 11.73 -22.53
CA TYR A 291 -8.83 12.78 -21.74
C TYR A 291 -8.01 13.69 -22.67
N THR A 292 -7.69 14.89 -22.20
CA THR A 292 -6.82 15.83 -22.92
C THR A 292 -5.43 15.79 -22.30
N THR A 293 -4.38 15.78 -23.12
CA THR A 293 -2.98 15.90 -22.65
C THR A 293 -2.19 16.65 -23.71
N ASN A 294 -1.31 17.58 -23.32
CA ASN A 294 -0.46 18.31 -24.26
C ASN A 294 -1.22 18.91 -25.47
N SER A 295 -2.43 19.42 -25.24
CA SER A 295 -3.38 19.91 -26.28
C SER A 295 -3.87 18.86 -27.29
N ALA A 296 -3.57 17.59 -27.08
CA ALA A 296 -4.10 16.45 -27.82
C ALA A 296 -5.26 15.78 -27.07
N LEU A 297 -6.24 15.29 -27.82
CA LEU A 297 -7.35 14.49 -27.29
C LEU A 297 -7.02 13.01 -27.46
N ILE A 298 -6.93 12.28 -26.35
CA ILE A 298 -6.80 10.82 -26.35
C ILE A 298 -8.20 10.23 -26.19
N VAL A 299 -8.57 9.33 -27.09
CA VAL A 299 -9.90 8.70 -27.12
C VAL A 299 -9.75 7.20 -26.92
N TYR A 300 -10.59 6.62 -26.07
CA TYR A 300 -10.76 5.18 -25.91
C TYR A 300 -12.20 4.80 -26.26
N ASP A 301 -12.33 3.82 -27.15
CA ASP A 301 -13.53 3.61 -27.97
C ASP A 301 -14.52 2.58 -27.42
N GLY A 302 -14.25 1.97 -26.26
CA GLY A 302 -15.12 0.94 -25.68
C GLY A 302 -14.78 -0.49 -26.09
N SER A 303 -13.59 -0.72 -26.67
CA SER A 303 -13.05 -2.08 -26.89
C SER A 303 -12.83 -2.88 -25.60
N LEU A 304 -12.65 -2.20 -24.47
CA LEU A 304 -12.61 -2.79 -23.13
C LEU A 304 -14.00 -2.77 -22.47
N VAL A 305 -14.32 -3.84 -21.74
CA VAL A 305 -15.59 -4.03 -21.04
C VAL A 305 -15.32 -4.33 -19.57
N ALA A 306 -16.05 -3.67 -18.69
CA ALA A 306 -16.09 -4.01 -17.27
C ALA A 306 -17.12 -5.12 -17.04
N PRO A 307 -16.79 -6.20 -16.29
CA PRO A 307 -17.82 -6.98 -15.64
C PRO A 307 -18.53 -6.06 -14.65
N GLY A 308 -19.84 -6.27 -14.45
CA GLY A 308 -20.73 -5.36 -13.71
C GLY A 308 -20.13 -4.63 -12.49
N LEU A 309 -20.60 -3.41 -12.28
CA LEU A 309 -20.14 -2.51 -11.23
C LEU A 309 -20.94 -2.76 -9.95
N GLU A 310 -20.26 -3.22 -8.91
CA GLU A 310 -20.85 -3.54 -7.62
C GLU A 310 -20.71 -2.36 -6.65
N ALA A 311 -21.69 -2.17 -5.76
CA ALA A 311 -21.63 -1.14 -4.73
C ALA A 311 -20.44 -1.36 -3.78
N GLY A 312 -19.77 -0.28 -3.38
CA GLY A 312 -18.60 -0.33 -2.49
C GLY A 312 -17.33 -0.94 -3.13
N LYS A 313 -17.35 -1.20 -4.45
CA LYS A 313 -16.20 -1.71 -5.19
C LYS A 313 -15.48 -0.63 -5.99
N LYS A 314 -14.15 -0.78 -6.10
CA LYS A 314 -13.28 -0.04 -7.01
C LYS A 314 -13.06 -0.84 -8.29
N HIS A 315 -13.15 -0.16 -9.42
CA HIS A 315 -12.79 -0.68 -10.74
C HIS A 315 -11.79 0.26 -11.42
N GLU A 316 -10.71 -0.28 -11.96
CA GLU A 316 -9.57 0.50 -12.44
C GLU A 316 -9.24 0.16 -13.90
N TRP A 317 -8.96 1.20 -14.69
CA TRP A 317 -8.52 1.08 -16.08
C TRP A 317 -7.29 1.92 -16.34
N THR A 318 -6.36 1.34 -17.09
CA THR A 318 -5.19 2.04 -17.59
C THR A 318 -5.38 2.35 -19.06
N VAL A 319 -5.27 3.62 -19.42
CA VAL A 319 -5.23 4.08 -20.82
C VAL A 319 -3.82 4.56 -21.11
N THR A 320 -3.13 3.80 -21.95
CA THR A 320 -1.77 4.11 -22.37
C THR A 320 -1.79 4.86 -23.69
N ALA A 321 -1.08 5.98 -23.75
CA ALA A 321 -0.85 6.75 -24.97
C ALA A 321 0.66 6.89 -25.24
N THR A 322 1.03 6.97 -26.52
CA THR A 322 2.37 7.36 -26.94
C THR A 322 2.33 8.81 -27.40
N LEU A 323 2.90 9.70 -26.59
CA LEU A 323 2.97 11.13 -26.89
C LEU A 323 4.25 11.47 -27.68
N PRO A 324 4.32 12.64 -28.33
CA PRO A 324 5.58 13.15 -28.90
C PRO A 324 6.66 13.22 -27.82
N TYR A 325 7.90 12.92 -28.19
CA TYR A 325 9.04 13.01 -27.27
C TYR A 325 9.21 14.44 -26.75
N ASP A 326 9.26 14.56 -25.42
CA ASP A 326 9.67 15.75 -24.69
C ASP A 326 11.05 15.50 -24.05
N SER A 327 11.98 16.44 -24.24
CA SER A 327 13.31 16.40 -23.65
C SER A 327 13.36 16.87 -22.19
N ASN A 328 12.24 17.30 -21.62
CA ASN A 328 12.18 17.64 -20.20
C ASN A 328 12.43 16.39 -19.35
N PRO A 329 13.41 16.41 -18.44
CA PRO A 329 13.71 15.27 -17.60
C PRO A 329 12.51 14.91 -16.70
N VAL A 330 12.28 13.61 -16.54
CA VAL A 330 11.20 13.09 -15.68
C VAL A 330 11.80 12.31 -14.53
N GLU A 331 11.47 12.68 -13.30
CA GLU A 331 11.91 11.91 -12.14
C GLU A 331 11.27 10.51 -12.13
N ARG A 332 12.10 9.48 -11.93
CA ARG A 332 11.63 8.10 -11.73
C ARG A 332 12.40 7.46 -10.59
N ALA A 333 11.67 7.16 -9.51
CA ALA A 333 12.21 6.37 -8.41
C ALA A 333 12.53 4.94 -8.85
N LEU A 334 13.49 4.32 -8.16
CA LEU A 334 13.85 2.91 -8.35
C LEU A 334 12.66 2.01 -7.97
N LYS A 335 12.46 0.92 -8.72
CA LYS A 335 11.45 -0.10 -8.42
C LYS A 335 12.10 -1.48 -8.33
N PRO A 336 11.57 -2.40 -7.51
CA PRO A 336 11.94 -3.80 -7.62
C PRO A 336 11.65 -4.32 -9.04
N GLY A 337 12.54 -5.16 -9.54
CA GLY A 337 12.48 -5.66 -10.91
C GLY A 337 13.21 -4.81 -11.95
N ASP A 338 13.65 -3.60 -11.58
CA ASP A 338 14.55 -2.79 -12.42
C ASP A 338 15.89 -3.50 -12.63
N PHE A 339 16.44 -3.36 -13.84
CA PHE A 339 17.70 -4.00 -14.23
C PHE A 339 18.87 -3.05 -13.97
N VAL A 340 19.94 -3.61 -13.44
CA VAL A 340 21.11 -2.84 -13.00
C VAL A 340 22.29 -3.12 -13.91
N PHE A 341 23.02 -2.06 -14.26
CA PHE A 341 24.21 -2.05 -15.09
C PHE A 341 25.30 -1.21 -14.42
N HIS A 342 26.55 -1.44 -14.80
CA HIS A 342 27.63 -0.48 -14.55
C HIS A 342 27.86 0.35 -15.82
N ASN A 343 27.81 1.67 -15.72
CA ASN A 343 28.14 2.57 -16.81
C ASN A 343 29.21 3.58 -16.37
N GLY A 344 30.46 3.29 -16.69
CA GLY A 344 31.59 4.13 -16.27
C GLY A 344 31.70 4.25 -14.75
N SER A 345 31.46 5.45 -14.23
CA SER A 345 31.46 5.76 -12.79
C SER A 345 30.11 5.62 -12.12
N ASP A 346 29.07 5.23 -12.84
CA ASP A 346 27.69 5.27 -12.35
C ASP A 346 27.03 3.91 -12.37
N ILE A 347 26.06 3.77 -11.47
CA ILE A 347 25.09 2.66 -11.48
C ILE A 347 23.99 3.11 -12.43
N GLU A 348 23.81 2.36 -13.52
CA GLU A 348 22.79 2.66 -14.52
C GLU A 348 21.62 1.69 -14.35
N ILE A 349 20.41 2.23 -14.43
CA ILE A 349 19.16 1.52 -14.23
C ILE A 349 18.38 1.51 -15.53
N TYR A 350 17.92 0.33 -15.94
CA TYR A 350 16.88 0.19 -16.95
C TYR A 350 15.56 -0.23 -16.28
N PRO A 351 14.45 0.51 -16.50
CA PRO A 351 13.15 0.18 -15.93
C PRO A 351 12.75 -1.28 -16.21
N GLY A 352 12.33 -1.99 -15.17
CA GLY A 352 11.88 -3.38 -15.28
C GLY A 352 10.63 -3.53 -16.15
N ASP A 353 9.81 -2.49 -16.20
CA ASP A 353 8.62 -2.29 -17.03
C ASP A 353 8.93 -1.55 -18.35
N GLY A 354 10.20 -1.31 -18.66
CA GLY A 354 10.62 -0.65 -19.89
C GLY A 354 10.39 -1.49 -21.15
N ALA A 355 10.47 -0.81 -22.29
CA ALA A 355 10.29 -1.42 -23.61
C ALA A 355 11.29 -2.56 -23.85
N VAL A 356 10.83 -3.53 -24.65
CA VAL A 356 11.61 -4.70 -25.05
C VAL A 356 11.58 -4.84 -26.57
N ASP A 357 12.60 -5.50 -27.12
CA ASP A 357 12.67 -5.86 -28.53
C ASP A 357 11.66 -6.98 -28.90
N THR A 358 11.67 -7.39 -30.17
CA THR A 358 10.78 -8.46 -30.68
C THR A 358 11.00 -9.82 -30.03
N ASN A 359 12.15 -10.03 -29.36
CA ASN A 359 12.48 -11.25 -28.62
C ASN A 359 12.21 -11.08 -27.11
N GLY A 360 11.55 -10.00 -26.71
CA GLY A 360 11.24 -9.68 -25.32
C GLY A 360 12.45 -9.22 -24.51
N ARG A 361 13.51 -8.69 -25.14
CA ARG A 361 14.76 -8.28 -24.46
C ARG A 361 14.88 -6.78 -24.28
N ILE A 362 15.42 -6.37 -23.15
CA ILE A 362 15.76 -4.96 -22.93
C ILE A 362 17.00 -4.56 -23.76
N PRO A 363 17.21 -3.27 -24.02
CA PRO A 363 18.44 -2.76 -24.61
C PRO A 363 19.68 -3.20 -23.80
N ASN A 364 20.76 -3.54 -24.50
CA ASN A 364 22.05 -3.95 -23.91
C ASN A 364 21.97 -5.10 -22.89
N TYR A 365 20.93 -5.94 -22.97
CA TYR A 365 20.63 -6.93 -21.93
C TYR A 365 21.79 -7.84 -21.52
N THR A 366 22.74 -8.11 -22.41
CA THR A 366 23.92 -8.94 -22.12
C THR A 366 24.85 -8.34 -21.06
N ASN A 367 24.77 -7.03 -20.84
CA ASN A 367 25.63 -6.28 -19.91
C ASN A 367 24.95 -6.06 -18.55
N ALA A 368 23.71 -6.51 -18.37
CA ALA A 368 23.05 -6.43 -17.07
C ALA A 368 23.86 -7.22 -16.05
N ILE A 369 23.96 -6.71 -14.83
CA ILE A 369 24.71 -7.34 -13.74
C ILE A 369 23.81 -7.85 -12.62
N GLY A 370 22.56 -7.37 -12.59
CA GLY A 370 21.63 -7.72 -11.54
C GLY A 370 20.25 -7.14 -11.75
N ILE A 371 19.37 -7.47 -10.82
CA ILE A 371 17.99 -7.00 -10.74
C ILE A 371 17.72 -6.48 -9.33
N VAL A 372 17.04 -5.35 -9.21
CA VAL A 372 16.67 -4.78 -7.91
C VAL A 372 15.71 -5.73 -7.22
N ALA A 373 16.12 -6.33 -6.10
CA ALA A 373 15.28 -7.21 -5.29
C ALA A 373 14.41 -6.43 -4.31
N THR A 374 14.97 -5.37 -3.72
CA THR A 374 14.26 -4.47 -2.81
C THR A 374 14.93 -3.10 -2.84
N CYS A 375 14.13 -2.05 -2.83
CA CYS A 375 14.57 -0.65 -2.78
C CYS A 375 13.81 0.13 -1.71
N ASN A 376 13.30 -0.56 -0.69
CA ASN A 376 12.64 0.05 0.45
C ASN A 376 13.70 0.47 1.49
N PRO A 377 13.87 1.78 1.78
CA PRO A 377 14.87 2.24 2.73
C PRO A 377 14.71 1.68 4.15
N GLN A 378 13.47 1.32 4.55
CA GLN A 378 13.19 0.70 5.85
C GLN A 378 13.71 -0.73 5.96
N ARG A 379 14.01 -1.36 4.81
CA ARG A 379 14.55 -2.72 4.75
C ARG A 379 16.07 -2.76 4.61
N MET A 380 16.75 -1.62 4.50
CA MET A 380 18.20 -1.57 4.47
C MET A 380 18.77 -1.76 5.89
N SER A 381 19.74 -2.65 6.05
CA SER A 381 20.39 -2.91 7.34
C SER A 381 21.03 -1.63 7.90
N ALA A 382 21.20 -1.56 9.22
CA ALA A 382 21.87 -0.41 9.85
C ALA A 382 23.32 -0.27 9.34
N THR A 383 24.01 -1.40 9.16
CA THR A 383 25.39 -1.44 8.65
C THR A 383 25.48 -0.89 7.22
N ASP A 384 24.59 -1.33 6.32
CA ASP A 384 24.64 -0.89 4.92
C ASP A 384 24.30 0.59 4.79
N ARG A 385 23.30 1.07 5.54
CA ARG A 385 22.97 2.50 5.62
C ARG A 385 24.14 3.33 6.17
N SER A 386 24.86 2.84 7.17
CA SER A 386 26.04 3.54 7.71
C SER A 386 27.19 3.67 6.69
N LYS A 387 27.20 2.79 5.67
CA LYS A 387 28.15 2.81 4.56
C LYS A 387 27.66 3.62 3.35
N GLY A 388 26.47 4.22 3.44
CA GLY A 388 25.85 5.00 2.38
C GLY A 388 25.09 4.17 1.34
N TRP A 389 24.98 2.85 1.53
CA TRP A 389 24.22 1.97 0.62
C TRP A 389 22.76 1.93 1.05
N THR A 390 22.01 2.94 0.60
CA THR A 390 20.67 3.25 1.12
C THR A 390 19.56 2.97 0.12
N HIS A 391 19.90 2.60 -1.11
CA HIS A 391 18.99 2.64 -2.25
C HIS A 391 18.40 1.28 -2.56
N ALA A 392 19.23 0.23 -2.62
CA ALA A 392 18.73 -1.10 -2.94
C ALA A 392 19.65 -2.25 -2.56
N TYR A 393 19.03 -3.42 -2.40
CA TYR A 393 19.69 -4.71 -2.58
C TYR A 393 19.43 -5.24 -4.00
N VAL A 394 20.50 -5.60 -4.69
CA VAL A 394 20.50 -6.10 -6.06
C VAL A 394 20.86 -7.56 -6.06
N MET A 395 19.98 -8.42 -6.58
CA MET A 395 20.26 -9.83 -6.80
C MET A 395 21.08 -9.98 -8.09
N GLY A 396 22.20 -10.68 -8.00
CA GLY A 396 23.03 -11.04 -9.15
C GLY A 396 22.34 -12.04 -10.07
N LEU A 397 22.85 -12.15 -11.30
CA LEU A 397 22.20 -12.94 -12.36
C LEU A 397 22.67 -14.39 -12.44
N GLU A 398 23.79 -14.73 -11.80
CA GLU A 398 24.44 -16.03 -11.94
C GLU A 398 24.40 -16.83 -10.65
N ASN A 399 24.23 -18.14 -10.79
CA ASN A 399 24.49 -19.10 -9.73
C ASN A 399 26.00 -19.38 -9.69
N ILE A 400 26.65 -19.20 -8.55
CA ILE A 400 28.12 -19.24 -8.50
C ILE A 400 28.71 -20.66 -8.37
N SER A 401 27.89 -21.67 -8.02
CA SER A 401 28.27 -23.10 -8.00
C SER A 401 27.05 -23.99 -7.74
N GLY A 402 26.99 -25.22 -8.26
CA GLY A 402 26.00 -26.22 -7.84
C GLY A 402 26.60 -27.18 -6.81
N SER A 403 25.85 -27.57 -5.78
CA SER A 403 26.29 -28.48 -4.70
C SER A 403 27.21 -27.86 -3.63
N LEU A 404 26.79 -26.72 -3.07
CA LEU A 404 27.44 -26.09 -1.92
C LEU A 404 26.81 -26.52 -0.59
N GLN A 405 27.67 -26.70 0.41
CA GLN A 405 27.30 -26.71 1.82
C GLN A 405 27.53 -25.33 2.43
N TRP A 406 26.71 -24.98 3.42
CA TRP A 406 26.92 -23.76 4.20
C TRP A 406 28.21 -23.89 5.04
N SER A 407 28.39 -25.05 5.70
CA SER A 407 29.61 -25.44 6.39
C SER A 407 29.74 -26.96 6.44
N ASN A 408 30.97 -27.49 6.34
CA ASN A 408 31.27 -28.91 6.53
C ASN A 408 31.21 -29.34 8.00
N VAL A 409 31.11 -28.39 8.93
CA VAL A 409 31.03 -28.63 10.38
C VAL A 409 29.69 -28.12 10.92
N SER A 410 29.17 -28.79 11.95
CA SER A 410 27.95 -28.39 12.66
C SER A 410 28.33 -27.61 13.92
N VAL A 411 28.73 -26.35 13.73
CA VAL A 411 29.14 -25.42 14.79
C VAL A 411 28.23 -24.20 14.76
N ASP A 412 27.96 -23.65 15.94
CA ASP A 412 27.28 -22.36 16.12
C ASP A 412 28.27 -21.22 15.94
N GLU A 413 28.05 -20.35 14.95
CA GLU A 413 28.99 -19.31 14.58
C GLU A 413 28.79 -18.06 15.43
N SER A 414 29.62 -17.88 16.46
CA SER A 414 29.52 -16.75 17.40
C SER A 414 29.65 -15.35 16.77
N VAL A 415 30.05 -15.26 15.50
CA VAL A 415 30.21 -14.01 14.75
C VAL A 415 28.95 -13.62 13.97
N ILE A 416 27.97 -14.52 13.86
CA ILE A 416 26.65 -14.26 13.30
C ILE A 416 25.64 -14.43 14.43
N ALA A 417 24.68 -13.51 14.53
CA ALA A 417 23.57 -13.71 15.45
C ALA A 417 22.61 -14.75 14.86
N ASN A 418 22.30 -15.79 15.63
CA ASN A 418 21.31 -16.77 15.22
C ASN A 418 19.98 -16.07 14.92
N THR A 419 19.51 -16.25 13.70
CA THR A 419 18.15 -15.93 13.32
C THR A 419 17.25 -16.96 13.98
N SER A 420 16.12 -16.51 14.54
CA SER A 420 15.17 -17.36 15.25
C SER A 420 14.95 -18.69 14.51
N PRO A 421 14.91 -19.83 15.22
CA PRO A 421 14.52 -21.08 14.58
C PRO A 421 13.06 -21.07 14.11
N LEU A 422 12.27 -20.12 14.61
CA LEU A 422 10.92 -19.86 14.16
C LEU A 422 10.91 -18.86 13.00
N ILE A 423 9.93 -18.96 12.13
CA ILE A 423 9.75 -18.02 11.01
C ILE A 423 9.50 -16.57 11.46
N GLU A 424 8.95 -16.38 12.66
CA GLU A 424 8.64 -15.04 13.17
C GLU A 424 9.92 -14.24 13.43
N GLY A 425 10.06 -13.13 12.71
CA GLY A 425 11.20 -12.23 12.81
C GLY A 425 12.36 -12.59 11.87
N ALA A 426 12.39 -13.82 11.32
CA ALA A 426 13.43 -14.21 10.38
C ALA A 426 13.40 -13.34 9.12
N GLU A 427 12.22 -12.89 8.67
CA GLU A 427 12.09 -12.01 7.51
C GLU A 427 12.76 -10.66 7.72
N ASN A 428 13.05 -10.25 8.95
CA ASN A 428 13.69 -8.98 9.27
C ASN A 428 15.21 -9.05 9.26
N ASN A 429 15.82 -10.24 9.16
CA ASN A 429 17.25 -10.35 8.99
C ASN A 429 17.65 -9.89 7.58
N MET A 430 18.16 -8.65 7.49
CA MET A 430 18.66 -8.01 6.27
C MET A 430 20.19 -7.89 6.26
N ASP A 431 20.88 -8.62 7.14
CA ASP A 431 22.30 -8.45 7.44
C ASP A 431 23.23 -9.29 6.55
N GLY A 432 22.80 -9.73 5.36
CA GLY A 432 23.55 -10.69 4.56
C GLY A 432 24.97 -10.23 4.19
N TYR A 433 25.18 -8.92 3.99
CA TYR A 433 26.52 -8.34 3.84
C TYR A 433 27.34 -8.46 5.15
N THR A 434 26.80 -7.98 6.27
CA THR A 434 27.43 -8.05 7.60
C THR A 434 27.83 -9.47 7.97
N GLU A 435 26.91 -10.43 7.82
CA GLU A 435 27.11 -11.85 8.11
C GLU A 435 28.20 -12.46 7.21
N THR A 436 28.18 -12.12 5.92
CA THR A 436 29.23 -12.58 4.99
C THR A 436 30.60 -12.03 5.38
N GLU A 437 30.74 -10.73 5.66
CA GLU A 437 32.02 -10.15 6.07
C GLU A 437 32.54 -10.75 7.37
N ALA A 438 31.66 -10.98 8.35
CA ALA A 438 32.00 -11.58 9.64
C ALA A 438 32.59 -12.99 9.45
N MET A 439 31.93 -13.82 8.66
CA MET A 439 32.41 -15.19 8.35
C MET A 439 33.70 -15.19 7.56
N LEU A 440 33.82 -14.36 6.53
CA LEU A 440 35.05 -14.27 5.74
C LEU A 440 36.24 -13.84 6.59
N THR A 441 36.03 -12.86 7.49
CA THR A 441 37.09 -12.35 8.38
C THR A 441 37.49 -13.40 9.42
N GLU A 442 36.52 -13.92 10.16
CA GLU A 442 36.75 -14.86 11.25
C GLU A 442 37.43 -16.13 10.74
N ARG A 443 36.91 -16.73 9.67
CA ARG A 443 37.39 -18.02 9.17
C ARG A 443 38.68 -17.92 8.37
N ALA A 444 38.94 -16.77 7.76
CA ALA A 444 40.28 -16.50 7.23
C ALA A 444 41.32 -16.37 8.35
N SER A 445 40.99 -15.67 9.45
CA SER A 445 41.92 -15.47 10.59
C SER A 445 42.31 -16.78 11.28
N LYS A 446 41.38 -17.75 11.32
CA LYS A 446 41.59 -19.10 11.86
C LYS A 446 42.22 -20.07 10.86
N GLY A 447 42.35 -19.67 9.60
CA GLY A 447 42.87 -20.53 8.53
C GLY A 447 41.94 -21.69 8.15
N ASP A 448 40.64 -21.61 8.46
CA ASP A 448 39.66 -22.69 8.32
C ASP A 448 38.50 -22.35 7.36
N LEU A 449 38.56 -21.24 6.61
CA LEU A 449 37.54 -20.85 5.62
C LEU A 449 37.19 -21.98 4.61
N GLY A 450 38.13 -22.89 4.32
CA GLY A 450 37.88 -24.07 3.49
C GLY A 450 36.80 -25.01 4.03
N ASN A 451 36.51 -24.97 5.34
CA ASN A 451 35.41 -25.71 5.96
C ASN A 451 34.03 -25.07 5.71
N TYR A 452 33.96 -23.91 5.05
CA TYR A 452 32.73 -23.16 4.78
C TYR A 452 32.58 -22.97 3.26
N PRO A 453 32.21 -24.02 2.50
CA PRO A 453 32.30 -24.01 1.05
C PRO A 453 31.53 -22.86 0.38
N ALA A 454 30.34 -22.53 0.89
CA ALA A 454 29.54 -21.43 0.37
C ALA A 454 30.23 -20.07 0.54
N PHE A 455 30.74 -19.76 1.73
CA PHE A 455 31.47 -18.51 1.98
C PHE A 455 32.79 -18.45 1.21
N ASN A 456 33.54 -19.55 1.15
CA ASN A 456 34.77 -19.63 0.37
C ASN A 456 34.52 -19.39 -1.13
N THR A 457 33.42 -19.93 -1.66
CA THR A 457 33.00 -19.71 -3.05
C THR A 457 32.60 -18.26 -3.29
N VAL A 458 31.85 -17.64 -2.37
CA VAL A 458 31.52 -16.21 -2.43
C VAL A 458 32.79 -15.35 -2.39
N ASN A 459 33.76 -15.69 -1.54
CA ASN A 459 35.05 -14.99 -1.48
C ASN A 459 35.80 -15.04 -2.81
N THR A 460 35.84 -16.22 -3.44
CA THR A 460 36.46 -16.39 -4.76
C THR A 460 35.70 -15.58 -5.82
N TYR A 461 34.38 -15.68 -5.84
CA TYR A 461 33.52 -14.99 -6.80
C TYR A 461 33.68 -13.47 -6.71
N ARG A 462 33.63 -12.88 -5.51
CA ARG A 462 33.74 -11.43 -5.32
C ARG A 462 35.12 -10.88 -5.63
N ASN A 463 36.18 -11.70 -5.48
CA ASN A 463 37.53 -11.30 -5.86
C ASN A 463 37.71 -11.32 -7.38
N ASN A 464 37.13 -12.31 -8.06
CA ASN A 464 37.12 -12.39 -9.53
C ASN A 464 36.17 -11.35 -10.17
N ASN A 465 35.18 -10.89 -9.42
CA ASN A 465 34.18 -9.90 -9.85
C ASN A 465 34.21 -8.68 -8.91
N ALA A 466 35.41 -8.13 -8.71
CA ALA A 466 35.64 -7.01 -7.81
C ALA A 466 34.77 -5.79 -8.16
N VAL A 467 34.48 -4.96 -7.15
CA VAL A 467 33.82 -3.66 -7.38
C VAL A 467 34.73 -2.84 -8.32
N PRO A 468 34.21 -2.34 -9.46
CA PRO A 468 34.99 -1.47 -10.33
C PRO A 468 35.52 -0.27 -9.53
N ALA A 469 36.78 0.13 -9.77
CA ALA A 469 37.42 1.18 -8.99
C ALA A 469 36.60 2.49 -8.95
N ALA A 470 35.95 2.84 -10.06
CA ALA A 470 35.09 4.03 -10.17
C ALA A 470 33.78 3.96 -9.36
N LEU A 471 33.40 2.77 -8.88
CA LEU A 471 32.23 2.51 -8.05
C LEU A 471 32.58 2.20 -6.59
N THR A 472 33.86 2.34 -6.21
CA THR A 472 34.31 2.17 -4.83
C THR A 472 33.51 3.09 -3.91
N GLY A 473 32.91 2.54 -2.86
CA GLY A 473 32.06 3.28 -1.91
C GLY A 473 30.63 3.50 -2.38
N LYS A 474 30.35 3.49 -3.69
CA LYS A 474 28.99 3.59 -4.24
C LYS A 474 28.18 2.31 -4.10
N ARG A 475 28.82 1.15 -3.99
CA ARG A 475 28.17 -0.13 -3.72
C ARG A 475 29.03 -1.05 -2.87
N SER A 476 28.41 -2.04 -2.26
CA SER A 476 29.09 -3.13 -1.57
C SER A 476 29.77 -4.09 -2.55
N PRO A 477 30.78 -4.84 -2.09
CA PRO A 477 31.17 -6.09 -2.74
C PRO A 477 30.01 -7.09 -2.79
N TRP A 478 30.17 -8.15 -3.60
CA TRP A 478 29.24 -9.26 -3.62
C TRP A 478 29.24 -10.02 -2.29
N PHE A 479 28.05 -10.35 -1.79
CA PHE A 479 27.83 -11.10 -0.56
C PHE A 479 26.77 -12.19 -0.70
N MET A 480 26.73 -13.12 0.25
CA MET A 480 25.66 -14.13 0.35
C MET A 480 24.44 -13.48 1.02
N PRO A 481 23.26 -13.50 0.38
CA PRO A 481 22.09 -12.83 0.94
C PRO A 481 21.62 -13.48 2.24
N SER A 482 21.02 -12.70 3.13
CA SER A 482 20.32 -13.19 4.31
C SER A 482 18.93 -13.74 3.93
N VAL A 483 18.27 -14.40 4.88
CA VAL A 483 16.91 -14.92 4.69
C VAL A 483 15.90 -13.79 4.40
N GLY A 484 16.03 -12.62 5.01
CA GLY A 484 15.14 -11.48 4.75
C GLY A 484 15.30 -10.89 3.35
N GLN A 485 16.50 -10.96 2.77
CA GLN A 485 16.74 -10.51 1.39
C GLN A 485 16.09 -11.47 0.37
N TRP A 486 16.11 -12.78 0.64
CA TRP A 486 15.35 -13.75 -0.15
C TRP A 486 13.84 -13.65 0.08
N PHE A 487 13.41 -13.33 1.30
CA PHE A 487 12.00 -13.03 1.58
C PHE A 487 11.52 -11.87 0.71
N ASP A 488 12.31 -10.80 0.58
CA ASP A 488 12.00 -9.67 -0.28
C ASP A 488 12.00 -10.04 -1.78
N VAL A 489 12.85 -10.96 -2.24
CA VAL A 489 12.75 -11.52 -3.61
C VAL A 489 11.39 -12.18 -3.84
N MET A 490 10.93 -13.00 -2.88
CA MET A 490 9.62 -13.66 -3.00
C MET A 490 8.47 -12.65 -3.07
N VAL A 491 8.52 -11.62 -2.22
CA VAL A 491 7.51 -10.54 -2.22
C VAL A 491 7.53 -9.77 -3.53
N ASN A 492 8.70 -9.26 -3.92
CA ASN A 492 8.81 -8.21 -4.92
C ASN A 492 9.00 -8.72 -6.34
N LEU A 493 9.69 -9.86 -6.52
CA LEU A 493 10.03 -10.41 -7.84
C LEU A 493 9.20 -11.65 -8.19
N CYS A 494 8.71 -12.38 -7.19
CA CYS A 494 7.83 -13.53 -7.40
C CYS A 494 6.34 -13.19 -7.18
N GLY A 495 6.02 -11.99 -6.69
CA GLY A 495 4.66 -11.47 -6.61
C GLY A 495 3.82 -11.95 -5.42
N ARG A 496 4.41 -12.64 -4.44
CA ARG A 496 3.67 -13.13 -3.27
C ARG A 496 4.51 -13.18 -2.00
N SER A 497 3.96 -12.65 -0.92
CA SER A 497 4.61 -12.67 0.40
C SER A 497 4.63 -14.07 1.00
N PRO A 498 5.78 -14.55 1.53
CA PRO A 498 5.84 -15.80 2.28
C PRO A 498 4.89 -15.83 3.49
N LYS A 499 4.53 -14.67 4.07
CA LYS A 499 3.52 -14.59 5.16
C LYS A 499 2.13 -15.05 4.75
N THR A 500 1.80 -15.01 3.45
CA THR A 500 0.49 -15.40 2.92
C THR A 500 0.47 -16.79 2.30
N PHE A 501 1.56 -17.54 2.44
CA PHE A 501 1.65 -18.91 1.94
C PHE A 501 0.74 -19.86 2.73
N ARG A 502 0.20 -20.86 2.04
CA ARG A 502 -0.88 -21.71 2.55
C ARG A 502 -0.46 -22.83 3.50
N ASN A 503 0.80 -23.25 3.45
CA ASN A 503 1.32 -24.41 4.19
C ASN A 503 2.41 -24.00 5.20
N ASN A 504 2.40 -22.75 5.65
CA ASN A 504 3.34 -22.24 6.64
C ASN A 504 3.29 -23.06 7.94
N THR A 505 4.47 -23.32 8.49
CA THR A 505 4.63 -23.89 9.83
C THR A 505 5.39 -22.90 10.71
N ASN A 506 5.54 -23.21 11.99
CA ASN A 506 6.38 -22.39 12.87
C ASN A 506 7.85 -22.31 12.42
N TYR A 507 8.32 -23.22 11.55
CA TYR A 507 9.74 -23.37 11.20
C TYR A 507 10.05 -23.09 9.72
N ASN A 508 9.03 -22.93 8.88
CA ASN A 508 9.22 -22.65 7.46
C ASN A 508 8.03 -21.88 6.85
N TRP A 509 8.35 -21.06 5.85
CA TRP A 509 7.35 -20.58 4.93
C TRP A 509 7.24 -21.56 3.76
N ARG A 510 6.03 -22.01 3.44
CA ARG A 510 5.80 -22.99 2.37
C ARG A 510 4.45 -22.81 1.68
N ASP A 511 4.46 -22.84 0.36
CA ASP A 511 3.24 -22.96 -0.46
C ASP A 511 3.41 -24.07 -1.48
N GLU A 512 2.45 -24.99 -1.54
CA GLU A 512 2.49 -26.16 -2.42
C GLU A 512 1.69 -26.00 -3.71
N THR A 513 1.23 -24.79 -4.05
CA THR A 513 0.37 -24.61 -5.22
C THR A 513 0.74 -23.37 -6.03
N TYR A 514 1.21 -22.31 -5.36
CA TYR A 514 1.57 -21.06 -6.03
C TYR A 514 3.03 -21.00 -6.47
N GLY A 515 3.85 -22.02 -6.20
CA GLY A 515 5.25 -21.98 -6.59
C GLY A 515 5.46 -21.87 -8.11
N THR A 516 4.57 -22.44 -8.93
CA THR A 516 4.62 -22.30 -10.40
C THR A 516 4.46 -20.86 -10.82
N GLU A 517 3.39 -20.21 -10.37
CA GLU A 517 3.11 -18.82 -10.70
C GLU A 517 4.25 -17.90 -10.23
N MET A 518 4.78 -18.15 -9.03
CA MET A 518 5.91 -17.39 -8.48
C MET A 518 7.19 -17.56 -9.30
N TRP A 519 7.49 -18.80 -9.71
CA TRP A 519 8.63 -19.14 -10.58
C TRP A 519 8.50 -18.51 -11.96
N GLU A 520 7.32 -18.60 -12.57
CA GLU A 520 7.01 -17.99 -13.86
C GLU A 520 7.10 -16.46 -13.78
N THR A 521 6.64 -15.85 -12.70
CA THR A 521 6.70 -14.39 -12.49
C THR A 521 8.13 -13.88 -12.50
N ILE A 522 9.02 -14.45 -11.68
CA ILE A 522 10.43 -14.02 -11.64
C ILE A 522 11.15 -14.34 -12.95
N ASN A 523 10.83 -15.47 -13.58
CA ASN A 523 11.44 -15.85 -14.86
C ASN A 523 10.92 -15.05 -16.05
N LYS A 524 9.67 -14.58 -16.06
CA LYS A 524 9.15 -13.62 -17.04
C LYS A 524 10.00 -12.35 -17.02
N GLN A 525 10.36 -11.88 -15.82
CA GLN A 525 11.22 -10.71 -15.68
C GLN A 525 12.67 -11.00 -16.08
N LEU A 526 13.29 -12.06 -15.55
CA LEU A 526 14.69 -12.42 -15.86
C LEU A 526 14.91 -12.85 -17.33
N SER A 527 13.86 -13.31 -18.02
CA SER A 527 13.94 -13.65 -19.45
C SER A 527 14.22 -12.42 -20.31
N LYS A 528 13.85 -11.22 -19.85
CA LYS A 528 14.16 -9.95 -20.54
C LYS A 528 15.67 -9.70 -20.66
N ILE A 529 16.47 -10.39 -19.85
CA ILE A 529 17.94 -10.36 -19.89
C ILE A 529 18.60 -11.68 -20.25
N ASN A 530 17.85 -12.67 -20.76
CA ASN A 530 18.34 -14.02 -21.06
C ASN A 530 18.91 -14.79 -19.86
N LYS A 531 18.54 -14.44 -18.63
CA LYS A 531 19.11 -15.05 -17.42
C LYS A 531 18.01 -15.60 -16.50
N PRO A 532 17.06 -16.40 -17.01
CA PRO A 532 16.06 -17.03 -16.14
C PRO A 532 16.75 -17.87 -15.07
N LEU A 533 16.08 -18.02 -13.93
CA LEU A 533 16.41 -19.07 -12.98
C LEU A 533 16.33 -20.42 -13.70
N THR A 534 17.31 -21.27 -13.41
CA THR A 534 17.32 -22.66 -13.87
C THR A 534 17.23 -23.58 -12.66
N TYR A 535 16.57 -24.72 -12.83
CA TYR A 535 16.70 -25.80 -11.87
C TYR A 535 18.16 -26.24 -11.79
N ILE A 536 18.59 -26.53 -10.57
CA ILE A 536 19.96 -26.91 -10.27
C ILE A 536 20.07 -28.44 -10.28
N ALA A 537 19.18 -29.11 -9.56
CA ALA A 537 19.13 -30.58 -9.49
C ALA A 537 17.75 -31.10 -9.17
N TRP A 538 17.41 -32.28 -9.69
CA TRP A 538 16.15 -32.98 -9.41
C TRP A 538 14.93 -32.04 -9.54
N ASN A 539 14.98 -31.17 -10.54
CA ASN A 539 13.96 -30.17 -10.78
C ASN A 539 13.72 -29.24 -9.57
N SER A 540 14.78 -28.88 -8.86
CA SER A 540 14.75 -27.96 -7.72
C SER A 540 15.86 -26.92 -7.83
N ALA A 541 15.60 -25.73 -7.30
CA ALA A 541 16.55 -24.64 -7.18
C ALA A 541 16.57 -24.17 -5.73
N HIS A 542 17.67 -24.45 -5.01
CA HIS A 542 17.86 -24.05 -3.62
C HIS A 542 19.03 -23.10 -3.48
N TYR A 543 18.78 -21.99 -2.81
CA TYR A 543 19.71 -20.89 -2.60
C TYR A 543 20.04 -20.78 -1.12
N LEU A 544 21.33 -20.86 -0.80
CA LEU A 544 21.86 -20.67 0.54
C LEU A 544 21.72 -19.20 0.95
N CYS A 545 21.33 -19.01 2.21
CA CYS A 545 21.41 -17.72 2.89
C CYS A 545 22.61 -17.68 3.83
N SER A 546 23.14 -16.49 4.11
CA SER A 546 24.16 -16.26 5.15
C SER A 546 23.60 -16.46 6.55
N SER A 547 22.29 -16.29 6.73
CA SER A 547 21.61 -16.38 8.02
C SER A 547 21.69 -17.77 8.64
N GLU A 548 22.27 -17.82 9.83
CA GLU A 548 22.36 -19.01 10.66
C GLU A 548 21.11 -19.18 11.53
N GLN A 549 20.67 -20.41 11.76
CA GLN A 549 19.53 -20.71 12.62
C GLN A 549 19.99 -21.22 14.00
N ASP A 550 20.93 -22.16 13.97
CA ASP A 550 21.56 -22.78 15.13
C ASP A 550 22.83 -23.52 14.67
N ALA A 551 23.51 -24.23 15.58
CA ALA A 551 24.72 -25.01 15.29
C ALA A 551 24.60 -25.98 14.09
N GLY A 552 23.41 -26.53 13.83
CA GLY A 552 23.18 -27.53 12.79
C GLY A 552 22.57 -26.99 11.50
N LYS A 553 21.88 -25.83 11.55
CA LYS A 553 21.04 -25.35 10.44
C LYS A 553 21.34 -23.92 9.99
N SER A 554 21.16 -23.70 8.70
CA SER A 554 21.20 -22.39 8.03
C SER A 554 19.94 -22.19 7.21
N TRP A 555 19.54 -20.94 6.97
CA TRP A 555 18.39 -20.66 6.12
C TRP A 555 18.68 -20.89 4.64
N ILE A 556 17.65 -21.34 3.92
CA ILE A 556 17.64 -21.48 2.46
C ILE A 556 16.32 -20.94 1.90
N ALA A 557 16.34 -20.55 0.63
CA ALA A 557 15.15 -20.31 -0.17
C ALA A 557 15.15 -21.26 -1.37
N GLY A 558 14.00 -21.77 -1.80
CA GLY A 558 13.98 -22.64 -2.96
C GLY A 558 12.63 -22.88 -3.62
N PHE A 559 12.72 -23.47 -4.82
CA PHE A 559 11.63 -23.87 -5.69
C PHE A 559 11.80 -25.36 -6.05
N GLU A 560 10.76 -26.19 -5.93
CA GLU A 560 10.83 -27.66 -6.08
C GLU A 560 9.71 -28.21 -6.97
N GLU A 561 9.99 -28.86 -8.11
CA GLU A 561 9.01 -29.14 -9.19
C GLU A 561 7.93 -30.19 -8.90
N TYR A 562 8.12 -31.16 -8.00
CA TYR A 562 7.05 -32.16 -7.73
C TYR A 562 5.91 -31.53 -6.91
N ASN A 563 5.02 -30.83 -7.63
CA ASN A 563 3.96 -29.89 -7.22
C ASN A 563 4.40 -28.42 -7.01
N ILE A 564 5.39 -27.91 -7.77
CA ILE A 564 6.05 -26.59 -7.59
C ILE A 564 5.84 -25.96 -6.21
N HIS A 565 6.57 -26.49 -5.23
CA HIS A 565 6.61 -25.91 -3.89
C HIS A 565 7.58 -24.74 -3.87
N VAL A 566 7.21 -23.67 -3.19
CA VAL A 566 8.15 -22.62 -2.78
C VAL A 566 8.40 -22.76 -1.28
N VAL A 567 9.67 -22.70 -0.86
CA VAL A 567 10.05 -22.86 0.53
C VAL A 567 11.11 -21.86 0.95
N VAL A 568 10.97 -21.33 2.16
CA VAL A 568 12.03 -20.62 2.88
C VAL A 568 12.12 -21.23 4.28
N ASN A 569 13.23 -21.92 4.57
CA ASN A 569 13.35 -22.75 5.77
C ASN A 569 14.80 -22.94 6.24
N GLY A 570 14.95 -23.39 7.50
CA GLY A 570 16.22 -23.92 8.00
C GLY A 570 16.55 -25.29 7.42
N ALA A 571 17.78 -25.47 6.96
CA ALA A 571 18.31 -26.71 6.38
C ALA A 571 19.68 -27.04 6.96
N ASN A 572 20.05 -28.33 6.98
CA ASN A 572 21.32 -28.78 7.55
C ASN A 572 22.51 -28.12 6.86
N LYS A 573 23.45 -27.55 7.63
CA LYS A 573 24.62 -26.83 7.11
C LYS A 573 25.55 -27.71 6.29
N ASN A 574 25.76 -28.94 6.76
CA ASN A 574 26.78 -29.89 6.28
C ASN A 574 26.31 -30.83 5.19
N LEU A 575 25.04 -30.74 4.79
CA LEU A 575 24.49 -31.53 3.71
C LEU A 575 24.41 -30.70 2.44
N ALA A 576 25.02 -31.21 1.37
CA ALA A 576 24.84 -30.71 0.01
C ALA A 576 23.51 -31.20 -0.61
N GLU A 577 22.54 -31.59 0.22
CA GLU A 577 21.20 -32.01 -0.21
C GLU A 577 20.58 -30.95 -1.13
N TRP A 578 19.95 -31.41 -2.21
CA TRP A 578 19.31 -30.58 -3.24
C TRP A 578 20.27 -29.69 -4.07
N GLN A 579 21.56 -30.02 -4.08
CA GLN A 579 22.61 -29.33 -4.85
C GLN A 579 22.56 -27.80 -4.74
N ARG A 580 22.51 -27.29 -3.51
CA ARG A 580 22.31 -25.86 -3.22
C ARG A 580 23.36 -24.97 -3.89
N THR A 581 22.98 -23.73 -4.20
CA THR A 581 23.85 -22.70 -4.76
C THR A 581 23.80 -21.42 -3.95
N VAL A 582 24.61 -20.43 -4.32
CA VAL A 582 24.46 -19.05 -3.87
C VAL A 582 24.19 -18.18 -5.10
N ARG A 583 23.19 -17.31 -4.97
CA ARG A 583 23.03 -16.17 -5.87
C ARG A 583 23.45 -14.93 -5.10
N CYS A 584 24.56 -14.33 -5.49
CA CYS A 584 25.15 -13.23 -4.73
C CYS A 584 24.31 -11.95 -4.85
N PHE A 585 24.42 -11.09 -3.85
CA PHE A 585 23.81 -9.77 -3.82
C PHE A 585 24.87 -8.69 -3.65
N PHE A 586 24.53 -7.46 -4.03
CA PHE A 586 25.22 -6.26 -3.54
C PHE A 586 24.20 -5.22 -3.08
N ALA A 587 24.63 -4.31 -2.20
CA ALA A 587 23.89 -3.14 -1.77
C ALA A 587 24.47 -1.90 -2.45
N PHE A 588 23.66 -0.90 -2.75
CA PHE A 588 24.15 0.40 -3.21
C PHE A 588 23.30 1.55 -2.70
#